data_AF-A0A838ZQQ0-F1
#
_entry.id   AF-A0A838ZQQ0-F1
#
_cell.length_a   1.000
_cell.length_b   1.000
_cell.length_c   1.000
_cell.angle_alpha   90.00
_cell.angle_beta   90.00
_cell.angle_gamma   90.00
#
_symmetry.space_group_name_H-M   'P 1'
#
loop_
_entity.id
_entity.type
_entity.pdbx_description
1 polymer ?
#
loop_
_entity_poly.entity_id
_entity_poly.type
_entity_poly.pdbx_seq_one_letter_code
_entity_poly.pdbx_strand_id
1 'polypeptide(L)'
;MNWEGFVKTERLEIQSKYESEIRFGPAYFKLKSIPEIRLLEFDIYGDWFYRHKSFLFLQQWNSTKTPNTNLICINLNSFEYKIVLDRIQSVFWLMEFKNEKLYFIDDYNKKKYLIDLSKL
;
A
#
# COMPACT_ATOMS: atom_id res chain seq x y z
N MET A 1 12.42 18.94 -1.93
CA MET A 1 11.92 17.90 -1.02
C MET A 1 12.84 16.71 -1.08
N ASN A 2 13.21 16.19 0.08
CA ASN A 2 14.15 15.08 0.23
C ASN A 2 13.40 13.75 0.32
N TRP A 3 14.12 12.66 0.14
CA TRP A 3 13.62 11.33 0.45
C TRP A 3 13.59 11.13 1.96
N GLU A 4 12.49 10.61 2.48
CA GLU A 4 12.26 10.39 3.91
C GLU A 4 11.90 8.93 4.16
N GLY A 5 12.19 8.43 5.37
CA GLY A 5 11.87 7.05 5.73
C GLY A 5 10.34 6.82 5.75
N PHE A 6 9.87 5.78 5.06
CA PHE A 6 8.46 5.42 4.99
C PHE A 6 8.17 4.10 5.71
N VAL A 7 8.86 3.03 5.31
CA VAL A 7 8.79 1.72 5.96
C VAL A 7 10.20 1.24 6.21
N LYS A 8 10.49 0.77 7.43
CA LYS A 8 11.78 0.15 7.75
C LYS A 8 11.59 -1.19 8.46
N THR A 9 12.23 -2.20 7.91
CA THR A 9 12.33 -3.55 8.46
C THR A 9 13.78 -4.01 8.40
N GLU A 10 14.09 -5.17 8.99
CA GLU A 10 15.44 -5.76 8.88
C GLU A 10 15.84 -6.10 7.43
N ARG A 11 14.88 -6.29 6.53
CA ARG A 11 15.11 -6.75 5.15
C ARG A 11 14.82 -5.71 4.07
N LEU A 12 14.11 -4.65 4.43
CA LEU A 12 13.58 -3.67 3.47
C LEU A 12 13.54 -2.29 4.12
N GLU A 13 14.13 -1.32 3.45
CA GLU A 13 13.90 0.10 3.68
C GLU A 13 13.17 0.69 2.48
N ILE A 14 12.00 1.28 2.70
CA ILE A 14 11.27 2.07 1.72
C ILE A 14 11.38 3.53 2.14
N GLN A 15 11.77 4.37 1.19
CA GLN A 15 11.76 5.81 1.33
C GLN A 15 10.63 6.39 0.48
N SER A 16 10.00 7.45 0.98
CA SER A 16 9.00 8.22 0.27
C SER A 16 9.51 9.60 -0.06
N LYS A 17 9.01 10.16 -1.15
CA LYS A 17 9.17 11.57 -1.50
C LYS A 17 7.77 12.10 -1.80
N TYR A 18 7.36 13.11 -1.04
CA TYR A 18 6.10 13.81 -1.30
C TYR A 18 6.08 14.34 -2.74
N GLU A 19 5.00 14.05 -3.44
CA GLU A 19 4.79 14.52 -4.80
C GLU A 19 3.73 15.63 -4.81
N SER A 20 2.54 15.37 -4.27
CA SER A 20 1.48 16.35 -4.07
C SER A 20 0.35 15.75 -3.20
N GLU A 21 -0.80 16.41 -3.15
CA GLU A 21 -1.98 15.97 -2.44
C GLU A 21 -3.23 16.19 -3.29
N ILE A 22 -4.23 15.35 -3.10
CA ILE A 22 -5.58 15.70 -3.56
C ILE A 22 -6.06 16.83 -2.66
N ARG A 23 -6.61 17.91 -3.25
CA ARG A 23 -7.10 19.06 -2.48
C ARG A 23 -8.09 18.60 -1.40
N PHE A 24 -7.77 18.87 -0.13
CA PHE A 24 -8.52 18.39 1.05
C PHE A 24 -8.64 16.86 1.16
N GLY A 25 -7.67 16.15 0.59
CA GLY A 25 -7.62 14.70 0.52
C GLY A 25 -6.25 14.15 0.92
N PRO A 26 -5.98 12.88 0.61
CA PRO A 26 -4.73 12.23 0.96
C PRO A 26 -3.55 12.75 0.12
N ALA A 27 -2.38 12.72 0.74
CA ALA A 27 -1.11 12.95 0.07
C ALA A 27 -0.73 11.74 -0.79
N TYR A 28 0.07 12.00 -1.83
CA TYR A 28 0.65 10.95 -2.64
C TYR A 28 2.14 11.16 -2.90
N PHE A 29 2.83 10.03 -3.04
CA PHE A 29 4.27 9.91 -2.88
C PHE A 29 4.86 9.10 -4.02
N LYS A 30 6.11 9.43 -4.37
CA LYS A 30 7.02 8.50 -5.03
C LYS A 30 7.69 7.63 -3.98
N LEU A 31 7.82 6.34 -4.26
CA LEU A 31 8.52 5.40 -3.40
C LEU A 31 9.80 4.90 -4.09
N LYS A 32 10.76 4.48 -3.27
CA LYS A 32 11.90 3.66 -3.70
C LYS A 32 12.32 2.78 -2.54
N SER A 33 13.02 1.70 -2.82
CA SER A 33 13.40 0.76 -1.78
C SER A 33 14.83 0.25 -1.89
N ILE A 34 15.34 -0.24 -0.75
CA ILE A 34 16.58 -0.99 -0.63
C ILE A 34 16.25 -2.29 0.13
N PRO A 35 16.38 -3.47 -0.50
CA PRO A 35 16.74 -3.70 -1.92
C PRO A 35 15.68 -3.17 -2.90
N GLU A 36 16.06 -3.06 -4.18
CA GLU A 36 15.19 -2.51 -5.24
C GLU A 36 13.95 -3.38 -5.45
N ILE A 37 12.78 -2.73 -5.48
CA ILE A 37 11.49 -3.31 -5.89
C ILE A 37 10.95 -2.44 -7.02
N ARG A 38 11.11 -2.90 -8.26
CA ARG A 38 10.83 -2.11 -9.48
C ARG A 38 9.46 -1.44 -9.51
N LEU A 39 8.41 -2.07 -8.98
CA LEU A 39 7.06 -1.50 -8.94
C LEU A 39 7.05 -0.14 -8.21
N LEU A 40 7.87 0.03 -7.16
CA LEU A 40 7.86 1.24 -6.33
C LEU A 40 8.34 2.48 -7.08
N GLU A 41 9.18 2.32 -8.10
CA GLU A 41 9.83 3.45 -8.78
C GLU A 41 8.92 4.18 -9.78
N PHE A 42 8.02 3.43 -10.44
CA PHE A 42 7.24 3.96 -11.57
C PHE A 42 5.90 4.55 -11.15
N ASP A 43 5.30 4.02 -10.08
CA ASP A 43 3.93 4.36 -9.70
C ASP A 43 3.84 5.51 -8.69
N ILE A 44 2.62 5.79 -8.26
CA ILE A 44 2.29 6.78 -7.23
C ILE A 44 1.62 6.03 -6.08
N TYR A 45 1.97 6.39 -4.85
CA TYR A 45 1.54 5.69 -3.64
C TYR A 45 0.89 6.64 -2.65
N GLY A 46 0.01 6.10 -1.81
CA GLY A 46 -0.53 6.83 -0.67
C GLY A 46 0.43 6.84 0.52
N ASP A 47 0.06 7.57 1.56
CA ASP A 47 0.69 7.53 2.88
C ASP A 47 0.32 6.27 3.68
N TRP A 48 -0.65 5.48 3.19
CA TRP A 48 -1.14 4.31 3.88
C TRP A 48 -0.30 3.06 3.59
N PHE A 49 0.03 2.34 4.66
CA PHE A 49 0.56 0.98 4.59
C PHE A 49 0.08 0.13 5.77
N TYR A 50 0.15 -1.19 5.61
CA TYR A 50 -0.08 -2.14 6.69
C TYR A 50 0.91 -3.30 6.60
N ARG A 51 1.42 -3.75 7.74
CA ARG A 51 2.34 -4.90 7.80
C ARG A 51 1.69 -6.07 8.54
N HIS A 52 1.75 -7.25 7.94
CA HIS A 52 1.37 -8.50 8.59
C HIS A 52 2.41 -9.58 8.31
N LYS A 53 3.13 -10.03 9.35
CA LYS A 53 4.22 -11.02 9.24
C LYS A 53 5.25 -10.57 8.18
N SER A 54 5.45 -11.38 7.13
CA SER A 54 6.34 -11.14 6.00
C SER A 54 5.65 -10.42 4.83
N PHE A 55 4.45 -9.88 5.01
CA PHE A 55 3.73 -9.15 3.96
C PHE A 55 3.61 -7.68 4.32
N LEU A 56 3.90 -6.83 3.33
CA LEU A 56 3.67 -5.39 3.38
C LEU A 56 2.60 -5.02 2.36
N PHE A 57 1.54 -4.39 2.84
CA PHE A 57 0.47 -3.88 2.03
C PHE A 57 0.63 -2.38 1.83
N LEU A 58 0.50 -1.91 0.59
CA LEU A 58 0.60 -0.50 0.23
C LEU A 58 -0.61 -0.07 -0.59
N GLN A 59 -0.93 1.22 -0.51
CA GLN A 59 -1.89 1.87 -1.40
C GLN A 59 -1.18 2.40 -2.65
N GLN A 60 -1.53 1.86 -3.81
CA GLN A 60 -1.09 2.34 -5.12
C GLN A 60 -2.21 3.16 -5.77
N TRP A 61 -1.88 4.32 -6.34
CA TRP A 61 -2.84 5.20 -7.01
C TRP A 61 -2.89 4.94 -8.51
N ASN A 62 -4.07 4.65 -9.03
CA ASN A 62 -4.31 4.56 -10.48
C ASN A 62 -4.62 5.93 -11.10
N SER A 63 -5.02 6.92 -10.29
CA SER A 63 -5.42 8.24 -10.76
C SER A 63 -5.24 9.29 -9.66
N THR A 64 -4.62 10.43 -9.96
CA THR A 64 -4.56 11.57 -9.03
C THR A 64 -5.78 12.49 -9.11
N LYS A 65 -6.78 12.15 -9.95
CA LYS A 65 -8.01 12.93 -10.13
C LYS A 65 -9.22 12.36 -9.39
N THR A 66 -9.18 11.06 -9.09
CA THR A 66 -10.28 10.30 -8.46
C THR A 66 -9.68 9.34 -7.43
N PRO A 67 -10.42 8.95 -6.38
CA PRO A 67 -9.92 8.03 -5.35
C PRO A 67 -9.87 6.58 -5.86
N ASN A 68 -9.18 6.34 -6.99
CA ASN A 68 -9.05 5.04 -7.63
C ASN A 68 -7.69 4.43 -7.31
N THR A 69 -7.68 3.41 -6.47
CA THR A 69 -6.48 2.85 -5.86
C THR A 69 -6.47 1.31 -5.89
N ASN A 70 -5.28 0.72 -5.85
CA ASN A 70 -5.09 -0.72 -5.69
C ASN A 70 -4.46 -1.00 -4.33
N LEU A 71 -4.88 -2.10 -3.70
CA LEU A 71 -4.16 -2.70 -2.58
C LEU A 71 -3.10 -3.64 -3.15
N ILE A 72 -1.84 -3.25 -3.03
CA ILE A 72 -0.72 -4.12 -3.39
C ILE A 72 -0.18 -4.83 -2.14
N CYS A 73 0.32 -6.03 -2.31
CA CYS A 73 1.04 -6.80 -1.30
C CYS A 73 2.44 -7.11 -1.81
N ILE A 74 3.43 -6.91 -0.97
CA ILE A 74 4.84 -7.22 -1.20
C ILE A 74 5.25 -8.28 -0.18
N ASN A 75 5.82 -9.39 -0.65
CA ASN A 75 6.46 -10.38 0.20
C ASN A 75 7.87 -9.90 0.58
N LEU A 76 8.10 -9.65 1.87
CA LEU A 76 9.37 -9.11 2.40
C LEU A 76 10.53 -10.11 2.36
N ASN A 77 10.27 -11.38 2.01
CA ASN A 77 11.31 -12.39 1.87
C ASN A 77 11.75 -12.57 0.40
N SER A 78 10.80 -12.58 -0.55
CA SER A 78 11.10 -12.74 -1.98
C SER A 78 11.16 -11.43 -2.76
N PHE A 79 10.64 -10.34 -2.18
CA PHE A 79 10.41 -9.03 -2.82
C PHE A 79 9.45 -9.08 -4.03
N GLU A 80 8.77 -10.20 -4.22
CA GLU A 80 7.68 -10.31 -5.19
C GLU A 80 6.45 -9.54 -4.71
N TYR A 81 5.67 -9.03 -5.66
CA TYR A 81 4.48 -8.24 -5.38
C TYR A 81 3.27 -8.76 -6.16
N LYS A 82 2.08 -8.44 -5.62
CA LYS A 82 0.79 -8.77 -6.23
C LYS A 82 -0.24 -7.69 -5.93
N ILE A 83 -1.09 -7.38 -6.91
CA ILE A 83 -2.32 -6.61 -6.66
C ILE A 83 -3.34 -7.56 -6.03
N VAL A 84 -3.74 -7.29 -4.79
CA VAL A 84 -4.66 -8.13 -4.02
C VAL A 84 -6.11 -7.70 -4.23
N LEU A 85 -6.34 -6.39 -4.34
CA LEU A 85 -7.61 -5.78 -4.69
C LEU A 85 -7.32 -4.61 -5.64
N ASP A 86 -8.09 -4.49 -6.72
CA ASP A 86 -7.91 -3.45 -7.72
C ASP A 86 -9.09 -2.46 -7.73
N ARG A 87 -8.83 -1.26 -8.26
CA ARG A 87 -9.84 -0.22 -8.56
C ARG A 87 -10.77 0.14 -7.41
N ILE A 88 -10.26 0.11 -6.18
CA ILE A 88 -10.98 0.54 -4.98
C ILE A 88 -11.27 2.03 -5.12
N GLN A 89 -12.55 2.42 -5.05
CA GLN A 89 -12.99 3.82 -5.14
C GLN A 89 -13.04 4.47 -3.75
N SER A 90 -11.92 4.45 -3.03
CA SER A 90 -11.82 4.94 -1.65
C SER A 90 -10.36 5.09 -1.24
N VAL A 91 -10.13 5.97 -0.26
CA VAL A 91 -8.82 6.21 0.37
C VAL A 91 -8.84 5.98 1.88
N PHE A 92 -10.02 5.73 2.47
CA PHE A 92 -10.19 5.50 3.90
C PHE A 92 -10.11 4.00 4.19
N TRP A 93 -8.88 3.54 4.40
CA TRP A 93 -8.56 2.12 4.47
C TRP A 93 -8.14 1.71 5.88
N LEU A 94 -8.56 0.50 6.26
CA LEU A 94 -8.10 -0.18 7.46
C LEU A 94 -7.77 -1.63 7.14
N MET A 95 -6.85 -2.22 7.89
CA MET A 95 -6.66 -3.67 7.90
C MET A 95 -6.76 -4.19 9.32
N GLU A 96 -7.39 -5.36 9.46
CA GLU A 96 -7.67 -6.00 10.74
C GLU A 96 -7.32 -7.49 10.66
N PHE A 97 -6.57 -8.00 11.64
CA PHE A 97 -6.38 -9.43 11.83
C PHE A 97 -7.26 -9.91 12.99
N LYS A 98 -8.26 -10.74 12.70
CA LYS A 98 -9.23 -11.23 13.69
C LYS A 98 -9.64 -12.67 13.39
N ASN A 99 -9.74 -13.50 14.43
CA ASN A 99 -10.09 -14.92 14.31
C ASN A 99 -9.24 -15.64 13.25
N GLU A 100 -7.91 -15.42 13.32
CA GLU A 100 -6.91 -15.99 12.41
C GLU A 100 -7.06 -15.58 10.93
N LYS A 101 -7.88 -14.58 10.64
CA LYS A 101 -8.15 -14.08 9.29
C LYS A 101 -7.74 -12.63 9.17
N LEU A 102 -7.14 -12.30 8.03
CA LEU A 102 -6.76 -10.94 7.68
C LEU A 102 -7.84 -10.31 6.83
N TYR A 103 -8.26 -9.09 7.18
CA TYR A 103 -9.29 -8.36 6.47
C TYR A 103 -8.77 -7.01 6.00
N PHE A 104 -9.14 -6.65 4.78
CA PHE A 104 -9.08 -5.28 4.28
C PHE A 104 -10.48 -4.65 4.42
N ILE A 105 -10.52 -3.42 4.92
CA ILE A 105 -11.76 -2.69 5.18
C ILE A 105 -11.69 -1.36 4.46
N ASP A 106 -12.61 -1.17 3.53
CA ASP A 106 -12.91 0.13 2.93
C ASP A 106 -14.02 0.77 3.75
N ASP A 107 -13.64 1.67 4.66
CA ASP A 107 -14.58 2.26 5.61
C ASP A 107 -15.55 3.24 4.94
N TYR A 108 -15.12 3.90 3.86
CA TYR A 108 -15.99 4.81 3.10
C TYR A 108 -17.15 4.07 2.44
N ASN A 109 -16.85 3.00 1.71
CA ASN A 109 -17.87 2.20 1.01
C ASN A 109 -18.51 1.13 1.90
N LYS A 110 -18.13 1.03 3.18
CA LYS A 110 -18.59 0.02 4.14
C LYS A 110 -18.41 -1.41 3.61
N LYS A 111 -17.27 -1.68 2.99
CA LYS A 111 -16.92 -3.01 2.45
C LYS A 111 -15.80 -3.66 3.26
N LYS A 112 -15.91 -4.98 3.43
CA LYS A 112 -14.90 -5.81 4.11
C LYS A 112 -14.54 -6.99 3.24
N TYR A 113 -13.25 -7.18 3.03
CA TYR A 113 -12.68 -8.20 2.16
C TYR A 113 -11.78 -9.13 2.96
N LEU A 114 -11.96 -10.43 2.81
CA LEU A 114 -11.04 -11.43 3.36
C LEU A 114 -9.79 -11.49 2.48
N ILE A 115 -8.62 -11.31 3.08
CA ILE A 115 -7.33 -11.45 2.41
C ILE A 115 -6.82 -12.88 2.65
N ASP A 116 -6.81 -13.67 1.59
CA ASP A 116 -6.34 -15.04 1.60
C ASP A 116 -4.80 -15.10 1.47
N LEU A 117 -4.13 -15.14 2.62
CA LEU A 117 -2.67 -15.19 2.70
C LEU A 117 -2.05 -16.43 2.03
N SER A 118 -2.82 -17.51 1.81
CA SER A 118 -2.31 -18.72 1.14
C SER A 118 -2.11 -18.52 -0.38
N LYS A 119 -2.64 -17.43 -0.93
CA LYS A 119 -2.56 -17.06 -2.34
C LYS A 119 -1.62 -15.88 -2.60
N LEU A 120 -0.85 -15.49 -1.59
CA LEU A 120 0.09 -14.36 -1.61
C LEU A 120 1.55 -14.82 -1.53
#